data_AF-A0A0C1H0T7-F1
#
_entry.id   AF-A0A0C1H0T7-F1
#
_cell.length_a   1.000
_cell.length_b   1.000
_cell.length_c   1.000
_cell.angle_alpha   90.00
_cell.angle_beta   90.00
_cell.angle_gamma   90.00
#
_symmetry.space_group_name_H-M   'P 1'
#
loop_
_entity.id
_entity.type
_entity.pdbx_description
1 polymer ?
#
loop_
_entity_poly.entity_id
_entity_poly.type
_entity_poly.pdbx_seq_one_letter_code
_entity_poly.pdbx_strand_id
1 'polypeptide(L)'
;MYDQDNDFSNRMKLFIENAIMVGRFYQSSQTGYLHYYHGMPIPATHQTIPIYENVLFVLALLRSRLIENIHEAKQLLQNILAFQSQVSEETQGNFPIYLHQYPICHQGETGISLIAPFYWILKNFGHVLGQELKFDLENSLSRLIDYGKTVHQKNPFPYSIAVRLAAGLMAVGKLLNRQDWQEEGIDLWKQLARPSISWYATAYLSDLLISHQMVVGQEIKDWELFWTYLKQTWNSQLCCYTGPHVREWQNKDEPLNYFYDLIMKCWFSLALPRFKSHEIIHLEAVLIHSPFSEDLKLIQNDSFYQLDGVYKGQKWLLNKAYEHTWVALEKKVSAGLMGEKTFTPFCFFTGQNFLHTFVCQGGRFSQLEFKMLSSHSLEFLFHFNDAGDKEDRDKTRDICFYWNDHADWQVRVNNQQSNTFELGQTIQWSCQSRPAFTMVFELLEGKGQFLGHLAKGNRPSQFKLISEEKHCQAYDRILFIRTIRRTGPSILRAVLHFSQS
;
A
#
# COMPACT_ATOMS: atom_id res chain seq x y z
N MET A 1 -10.06 2.79 -30.54
CA MET A 1 -8.67 2.31 -30.40
C MET A 1 -7.70 3.48 -30.51
N TYR A 2 -7.67 4.22 -31.62
CA TYR A 2 -6.86 5.46 -31.78
C TYR A 2 -7.10 6.54 -30.68
N ASP A 3 -8.33 6.75 -30.21
CA ASP A 3 -8.60 7.74 -29.16
C ASP A 3 -8.14 7.33 -27.75
N GLN A 4 -8.15 6.03 -27.43
CA GLN A 4 -7.74 5.53 -26.11
C GLN A 4 -6.21 5.51 -25.95
N ASP A 5 -5.48 5.19 -27.04
CA ASP A 5 -4.02 5.20 -27.05
C ASP A 5 -3.44 6.62 -26.97
N ASN A 6 -4.10 7.59 -27.64
CA ASN A 6 -3.75 9.01 -27.52
C ASN A 6 -3.97 9.53 -26.09
N ASP A 7 -5.06 9.12 -25.44
CA ASP A 7 -5.37 9.50 -24.06
C ASP A 7 -4.36 8.91 -23.06
N PHE A 8 -3.98 7.63 -23.18
CA PHE A 8 -2.91 7.03 -22.35
C PHE A 8 -1.55 7.72 -22.55
N SER A 9 -1.16 7.99 -23.79
CA SER A 9 0.10 8.68 -24.10
C SER A 9 0.17 10.06 -23.44
N ASN A 10 -0.93 10.83 -23.52
CA ASN A 10 -1.04 12.14 -22.87
C ASN A 10 -0.95 12.03 -21.35
N ARG A 11 -1.63 11.05 -20.74
CA ARG A 11 -1.51 10.79 -19.29
C ARG A 11 -0.08 10.45 -18.90
N MET A 12 0.57 9.56 -19.64
CA MET A 12 1.96 9.19 -19.35
C MET A 12 2.91 10.37 -19.44
N LYS A 13 2.70 11.29 -20.40
CA LYS A 13 3.46 12.53 -20.47
C LYS A 13 3.35 13.35 -19.18
N LEU A 14 2.12 13.53 -18.67
CA LEU A 14 1.89 14.24 -17.41
C LEU A 14 2.54 13.54 -16.21
N PHE A 15 2.48 12.21 -16.13
CA PHE A 15 3.16 11.46 -15.07
C PHE A 15 4.68 11.60 -15.12
N ILE A 16 5.27 11.61 -16.32
CA ILE A 16 6.73 11.82 -16.50
C ILE A 16 7.10 13.25 -16.10
N GLU A 17 6.33 14.25 -16.52
CA GLU A 17 6.55 15.65 -16.14
C GLU A 17 6.47 15.84 -14.62
N ASN A 18 5.48 15.22 -13.97
CA ASN A 18 5.35 15.22 -12.51
C ASN A 18 6.52 14.52 -11.81
N ALA A 19 6.97 13.37 -12.32
CA ALA A 19 8.12 12.66 -11.77
C ALA A 19 9.39 13.52 -11.86
N ILE A 20 9.61 14.23 -12.98
CA ILE A 20 10.73 15.15 -13.12
C ILE A 20 10.60 16.32 -12.15
N MET A 21 9.43 16.93 -12.06
CA MET A 21 9.17 18.04 -11.12
C MET A 21 9.44 17.63 -9.66
N VAL A 22 8.98 16.44 -9.24
CA VAL A 22 9.27 15.88 -7.92
C VAL A 22 10.77 15.61 -7.75
N GLY A 23 11.42 15.03 -8.75
CA GLY A 23 12.87 14.86 -8.74
C GLY A 23 13.61 16.18 -8.53
N ARG A 24 13.29 17.21 -9.32
CA ARG A 24 13.88 18.55 -9.15
C ARG A 24 13.62 19.15 -7.77
N PHE A 25 12.44 18.90 -7.17
CA PHE A 25 12.12 19.36 -5.81
C PHE A 25 13.04 18.75 -4.74
N TYR A 26 13.39 17.46 -4.86
CA TYR A 26 14.27 16.76 -3.93
C TYR A 26 15.76 16.81 -4.32
N GLN A 27 16.08 17.39 -5.49
CA GLN A 27 17.45 17.45 -6.00
C GLN A 27 18.28 18.50 -5.23
N SER A 28 19.41 18.07 -4.69
CA SER A 28 20.37 18.98 -4.07
C SER A 28 21.21 19.66 -5.14
N SER A 29 21.28 20.99 -5.09
CA SER A 29 22.18 21.78 -5.96
C SER A 29 23.66 21.49 -5.71
N GLN A 30 24.02 21.01 -4.51
CA GLN A 30 25.41 20.72 -4.15
C GLN A 30 25.87 19.37 -4.70
N THR A 31 25.03 18.33 -4.59
CA THR A 31 25.44 16.96 -4.93
C THR A 31 24.90 16.48 -6.26
N GLY A 32 23.90 17.16 -6.84
CA GLY A 32 23.18 16.71 -8.03
C GLY A 32 22.22 15.54 -7.81
N TYR A 33 22.35 14.79 -6.72
CA TYR A 33 21.43 13.73 -6.33
C TYR A 33 20.14 14.20 -5.66
N LEU A 34 19.13 13.34 -5.67
CA LEU A 34 17.95 13.45 -4.82
C LEU A 34 18.28 13.09 -3.37
N HIS A 35 17.78 13.88 -2.44
CA HIS A 35 17.89 13.62 -1.01
C HIS A 35 16.53 13.34 -0.40
N TYR A 36 16.39 12.17 0.20
CA TYR A 36 15.16 11.74 0.84
C TYR A 36 15.45 10.64 1.86
N TYR A 37 14.74 10.67 3.00
CA TYR A 37 14.86 9.68 4.06
C TYR A 37 13.49 9.07 4.36
N HIS A 38 13.39 7.74 4.23
CA HIS A 38 12.13 7.01 4.39
C HIS A 38 11.55 7.05 5.82
N GLY A 39 12.37 7.39 6.83
CA GLY A 39 12.00 7.26 8.25
C GLY A 39 11.57 8.56 8.95
N MET A 40 11.67 9.74 8.33
CA MET A 40 11.33 11.02 8.96
C MET A 40 10.54 11.93 8.02
N PRO A 41 9.57 12.70 8.51
CA PRO A 41 8.96 13.75 7.72
C PRO A 41 9.97 14.86 7.39
N ILE A 42 9.76 15.46 6.22
CA ILE A 42 10.49 16.59 5.65
C ILE A 42 10.47 17.74 6.69
N PRO A 43 11.60 17.99 7.37
CA PRO A 43 12.69 18.76 6.78
C PRO A 43 14.08 18.11 6.89
N ALA A 44 14.17 16.82 7.26
CA ALA A 44 15.46 16.09 7.29
C ALA A 44 15.95 15.63 5.89
N THR A 45 15.45 16.25 4.82
CA THR A 45 15.74 15.97 3.39
C THR A 45 17.17 16.32 2.97
N HIS A 46 18.11 16.46 3.90
CA HIS A 46 19.52 16.75 3.60
C HIS A 46 20.47 15.64 4.06
N GLN A 47 19.96 14.54 4.65
CA GLN A 47 20.83 13.57 5.32
C GLN A 47 21.16 12.34 4.47
N THR A 48 20.29 11.95 3.53
CA THR A 48 20.43 10.65 2.85
C THR A 48 20.10 10.73 1.37
N ILE A 49 20.93 10.07 0.55
CA ILE A 49 20.77 9.93 -0.89
C ILE A 49 20.30 8.51 -1.17
N PRO A 50 19.01 8.26 -1.44
CA PRO A 50 18.52 6.91 -1.66
C PRO A 50 18.72 6.48 -3.11
N ILE A 51 19.23 5.26 -3.32
CA ILE A 51 19.63 4.80 -4.65
C ILE A 51 18.43 4.58 -5.56
N TYR A 52 17.36 3.98 -5.04
CA TYR A 52 16.18 3.63 -5.84
C TYR A 52 15.52 4.87 -6.48
N GLU A 53 15.22 5.90 -5.70
CA GLU A 53 14.61 7.14 -6.18
C GLU A 53 15.51 7.88 -7.17
N ASN A 54 16.83 7.87 -6.96
CA ASN A 54 17.78 8.46 -7.90
C ASN A 54 17.81 7.71 -9.24
N VAL A 55 17.70 6.38 -9.24
CA VAL A 55 17.60 5.59 -10.47
C VAL A 55 16.23 5.81 -11.16
N LEU A 56 15.14 5.94 -10.40
CA LEU A 56 13.85 6.34 -10.97
C LEU A 56 13.91 7.72 -11.62
N PHE A 57 14.63 8.67 -11.01
CA PHE A 57 14.82 9.99 -11.58
C PHE A 57 15.65 9.95 -12.88
N VAL A 58 16.71 9.13 -12.94
CA VAL A 58 17.44 8.85 -14.18
C VAL A 58 16.48 8.35 -15.27
N LEU A 59 15.61 7.38 -14.94
CA LEU A 59 14.61 6.89 -15.89
C LEU A 59 13.59 7.97 -16.28
N ALA A 60 13.18 8.85 -15.36
CA ALA A 60 12.32 10.00 -15.65
C ALA A 60 12.94 10.93 -16.70
N LEU A 61 14.21 11.30 -16.49
CA LEU A 61 14.98 12.16 -17.38
C LEU A 61 15.12 11.54 -18.78
N LEU A 62 15.44 10.24 -18.87
CA LEU A 62 15.50 9.54 -20.16
C LEU A 62 14.13 9.50 -20.86
N ARG A 63 13.04 9.26 -20.11
CA ARG A 63 11.68 9.24 -20.64
C ARG A 63 11.19 10.61 -21.15
N SER A 64 11.78 11.71 -20.68
CA SER A 64 11.48 13.06 -21.18
C SER A 64 11.92 13.29 -22.63
N ARG A 65 12.93 12.53 -23.10
CA ARG A 65 13.55 12.64 -24.43
C ARG A 65 14.15 14.03 -24.74
N LEU A 66 14.42 14.85 -23.72
CA LEU A 66 15.15 16.10 -23.88
C LEU A 66 16.66 15.83 -23.82
N ILE A 67 17.42 16.44 -24.73
CA ILE A 67 18.88 16.21 -24.88
C ILE A 67 19.62 16.52 -23.57
N GLU A 68 19.31 17.65 -22.94
CA GLU A 68 19.90 18.06 -21.66
C GLU A 68 19.63 17.05 -20.54
N ASN A 69 18.38 16.58 -20.43
CA ASN A 69 18.00 15.56 -19.46
C ASN A 69 18.68 14.22 -19.73
N ILE A 70 18.89 13.84 -21.00
CA ILE A 70 19.61 12.61 -21.36
C ILE A 70 21.08 12.71 -20.92
N HIS A 71 21.74 13.86 -21.13
CA HIS A 71 23.12 14.05 -20.67
C HIS A 71 23.23 13.95 -19.15
N GLU A 72 22.33 14.60 -18.41
CA GLU A 72 22.29 14.51 -16.96
C GLU A 72 22.03 13.08 -16.48
N ALA A 73 21.06 12.39 -17.10
CA ALA A 73 20.72 11.01 -16.76
C ALA A 73 21.92 10.07 -16.91
N LYS A 74 22.73 10.26 -17.98
CA LYS A 74 23.94 9.46 -18.20
C LYS A 74 24.97 9.68 -17.10
N GLN A 75 25.22 10.93 -16.73
CA GLN A 75 26.17 11.28 -15.67
C GLN A 75 25.73 10.72 -14.31
N LEU A 76 24.45 10.89 -13.95
CA LEU A 76 23.90 10.35 -12.71
C LEU A 76 23.98 8.82 -12.68
N LEU A 77 23.58 8.15 -13.78
CA LEU A 77 23.64 6.70 -13.89
C LEU A 77 25.07 6.17 -13.72
N GLN A 78 26.03 6.75 -14.44
CA GLN A 78 27.44 6.35 -14.35
C GLN A 78 27.95 6.43 -12.92
N ASN A 79 27.63 7.51 -12.21
CA ASN A 79 28.05 7.68 -10.82
C ASN A 79 27.35 6.70 -9.88
N ILE A 80 26.05 6.43 -10.07
CA ILE A 80 25.29 5.48 -9.23
C ILE A 80 25.86 4.06 -9.37
N LEU A 81 26.19 3.62 -10.59
CA LEU A 81 26.73 2.28 -10.84
C LEU A 81 28.05 2.01 -10.10
N ALA A 82 28.82 3.06 -9.77
CA ALA A 82 30.04 2.94 -8.98
C ALA A 82 29.81 2.50 -7.53
N PHE A 83 28.57 2.58 -7.03
CA PHE A 83 28.19 2.18 -5.66
C PHE A 83 27.64 0.75 -5.56
N GLN A 84 27.84 -0.08 -6.58
CA GLN A 84 27.56 -1.52 -6.48
C GLN A 84 28.62 -2.20 -5.63
N SER A 85 28.21 -2.91 -4.57
CA SER A 85 29.15 -3.55 -3.64
C SER A 85 30.01 -4.63 -4.31
N GLN A 86 31.29 -4.63 -3.95
CA GLN A 86 32.29 -5.63 -4.34
C GLN A 86 33.02 -6.21 -3.11
N VAL A 87 32.60 -5.88 -1.89
CA VAL A 87 33.43 -6.04 -0.68
C VAL A 87 33.36 -7.42 -0.04
N SER A 88 32.21 -8.09 -0.10
CA SER A 88 32.05 -9.44 0.44
C SER A 88 31.27 -10.33 -0.52
N GLU A 89 31.55 -11.63 -0.52
CA GLU A 89 30.79 -12.62 -1.29
C GLU A 89 29.28 -12.52 -0.99
N GLU A 90 28.90 -12.19 0.25
CA GLU A 90 27.51 -12.06 0.67
C GLU A 90 26.80 -10.78 0.21
N THR A 91 27.54 -9.78 -0.29
CA THR A 91 26.97 -8.50 -0.77
C THR A 91 27.39 -8.14 -2.19
N GLN A 92 28.24 -8.96 -2.81
CA GLN A 92 28.77 -8.72 -4.14
C GLN A 92 27.63 -8.62 -5.16
N GLY A 93 27.56 -7.49 -5.86
CA GLY A 93 26.50 -7.21 -6.83
C GLY A 93 25.26 -6.51 -6.28
N ASN A 94 25.15 -6.34 -4.95
CA ASN A 94 24.05 -5.58 -4.34
C ASN A 94 24.33 -4.07 -4.34
N PHE A 95 23.28 -3.28 -4.09
CA PHE A 95 23.35 -1.84 -3.85
C PHE A 95 22.84 -1.50 -2.44
N PRO A 96 23.43 -0.49 -1.77
CA PRO A 96 22.88 -0.02 -0.51
C PRO A 96 21.57 0.74 -0.73
N ILE A 97 20.77 0.88 0.34
CA ILE A 97 19.53 1.68 0.29
C ILE A 97 19.88 3.15 0.09
N TYR A 98 20.84 3.61 0.88
CA TYR A 98 21.35 4.96 0.83
C TYR A 98 22.84 4.95 0.50
N LEU A 99 23.28 5.92 -0.31
CA LEU A 99 24.67 6.03 -0.78
C LEU A 99 25.69 6.00 0.38
N HIS A 100 25.40 6.65 1.51
CA HIS A 100 26.30 6.72 2.67
C HIS A 100 26.50 5.38 3.42
N GLN A 101 25.71 4.35 3.10
CA GLN A 101 25.91 3.00 3.63
C GLN A 101 27.00 2.23 2.86
N TYR A 102 27.36 2.68 1.66
CA TYR A 102 28.40 2.06 0.86
C TYR A 102 29.74 2.01 1.62
N PRO A 103 30.49 0.89 1.56
CA PRO A 103 30.25 -0.28 0.72
C PRO A 103 29.34 -1.36 1.34
N ILE A 104 28.84 -1.17 2.55
CA ILE A 104 28.14 -2.20 3.31
C ILE A 104 26.64 -2.20 2.97
N CYS A 105 26.16 -3.32 2.43
CA CYS A 105 24.74 -3.52 2.10
C CYS A 105 24.04 -4.34 3.19
N HIS A 106 23.46 -3.68 4.19
CA HIS A 106 22.82 -4.36 5.33
C HIS A 106 21.50 -5.07 4.98
N GLN A 107 20.79 -4.62 3.95
CA GLN A 107 19.51 -5.19 3.54
C GLN A 107 19.67 -5.89 2.19
N GLY A 108 19.69 -7.22 2.22
CA GLY A 108 19.92 -8.02 1.01
C GLY A 108 18.80 -7.99 -0.02
N GLU A 109 17.60 -7.59 0.40
CA GLU A 109 16.41 -7.61 -0.47
C GLU A 109 16.24 -6.32 -1.27
N THR A 110 16.73 -5.18 -0.76
CA THR A 110 16.36 -3.86 -1.29
C THR A 110 16.94 -3.61 -2.68
N GLY A 111 18.16 -4.08 -2.94
CA GLY A 111 18.79 -3.92 -4.26
C GLY A 111 18.03 -4.60 -5.38
N ILE A 112 17.27 -5.67 -5.11
CA ILE A 112 16.40 -6.34 -6.09
C ILE A 112 15.38 -5.37 -6.68
N SER A 113 15.03 -4.30 -5.96
CA SER A 113 14.13 -3.27 -6.48
C SER A 113 14.69 -2.49 -7.66
N LEU A 114 16.02 -2.48 -7.86
CA LEU A 114 16.68 -1.80 -8.98
C LEU A 114 16.62 -2.58 -10.29
N ILE A 115 16.27 -3.87 -10.26
CA ILE A 115 16.18 -4.71 -11.45
C ILE A 115 15.23 -4.08 -12.48
N ALA A 116 14.03 -3.70 -12.07
CA ALA A 116 13.01 -3.14 -12.95
C ALA A 116 13.46 -1.82 -13.63
N PRO A 117 13.89 -0.77 -12.90
CA PRO A 117 14.32 0.45 -13.55
C PRO A 117 15.57 0.25 -14.43
N PHE A 118 16.57 -0.54 -14.01
CA PHE A 118 17.73 -0.84 -14.86
C PHE A 118 17.35 -1.58 -16.14
N TYR A 119 16.47 -2.58 -16.03
CA TYR A 119 15.91 -3.27 -17.19
C TYR A 119 15.25 -2.30 -18.17
N TRP A 120 14.40 -1.39 -17.68
CA TRP A 120 13.71 -0.43 -18.55
C TRP A 120 14.63 0.61 -19.15
N ILE A 121 15.67 1.04 -18.44
CA ILE A 121 16.74 1.89 -18.98
C ILE A 121 17.44 1.17 -20.14
N LEU A 122 17.91 -0.07 -19.95
CA LEU A 122 18.58 -0.82 -21.02
C LEU A 122 17.67 -1.08 -22.21
N LYS A 123 16.47 -1.61 -21.96
CA LYS A 123 15.52 -2.01 -23.00
C LYS A 123 15.08 -0.85 -23.88
N ASN A 124 14.73 0.29 -23.28
CA ASN A 124 14.13 1.41 -24.02
C ASN A 124 15.16 2.48 -24.40
N PHE A 125 16.26 2.60 -23.65
CA PHE A 125 17.19 3.72 -23.77
C PHE A 125 18.66 3.28 -23.93
N GLY A 126 18.97 1.97 -24.00
CA GLY A 126 20.34 1.49 -24.17
C GLY A 126 21.05 2.08 -25.40
N HIS A 127 20.31 2.43 -26.45
CA HIS A 127 20.85 3.05 -27.67
C HIS A 127 21.33 4.51 -27.47
N VAL A 128 20.85 5.24 -26.47
CA VAL A 128 21.28 6.63 -26.19
C VAL A 128 22.35 6.74 -25.10
N LEU A 129 22.60 5.66 -24.34
CA LEU A 129 23.62 5.66 -23.29
C LEU A 129 25.05 5.75 -23.85
N GLY A 130 25.27 5.32 -25.09
CA GLY A 130 26.61 5.07 -25.61
C GLY A 130 27.14 3.69 -25.19
N GLN A 131 28.16 3.20 -25.88
CA GLN A 131 28.61 1.79 -25.75
C GLN A 131 29.13 1.45 -24.35
N GLU A 132 29.97 2.31 -23.77
CA GLU A 132 30.60 2.10 -22.46
C GLU A 132 29.56 2.05 -21.34
N LEU A 133 28.77 3.10 -21.16
CA LEU A 133 27.76 3.15 -20.10
C LEU A 133 26.67 2.07 -20.25
N LYS A 134 26.32 1.71 -21.49
CA LYS A 134 25.43 0.58 -21.76
C LYS A 134 26.06 -0.73 -21.23
N PHE A 135 27.32 -0.99 -21.56
CA PHE A 135 28.04 -2.18 -21.11
C PHE A 135 28.17 -2.23 -19.59
N ASP A 136 28.48 -1.10 -18.93
CA ASP A 136 28.54 -1.01 -17.48
C ASP A 136 27.20 -1.34 -16.82
N LEU A 137 26.10 -0.86 -17.39
CA LEU A 137 24.75 -1.16 -16.90
C LEU A 137 24.37 -2.63 -17.13
N GLU A 138 24.72 -3.22 -18.27
CA GLU A 138 24.52 -4.67 -18.53
C GLU A 138 25.28 -5.54 -17.52
N ASN A 139 26.54 -5.21 -17.23
CA ASN A 139 27.35 -5.90 -16.23
C ASN A 139 26.79 -5.70 -14.82
N SER A 140 26.40 -4.48 -14.48
CA SER A 140 25.84 -4.18 -13.17
C SER A 140 24.53 -4.93 -12.93
N LEU A 141 23.63 -4.94 -13.91
CA LEU A 141 22.37 -5.68 -13.85
C LEU A 141 22.62 -7.19 -13.76
N SER A 142 23.61 -7.71 -14.49
CA SER A 142 24.00 -9.13 -14.42
C SER A 142 24.45 -9.52 -13.02
N ARG A 143 25.35 -8.72 -12.40
CA ARG A 143 25.80 -8.94 -11.03
C ARG A 143 24.65 -8.87 -10.02
N LEU A 144 23.68 -7.99 -10.23
CA LEU A 144 22.51 -7.87 -9.36
C LEU A 144 21.57 -9.09 -9.46
N ILE A 145 21.41 -9.65 -10.67
CA ILE A 145 20.66 -10.90 -10.88
C ILE A 145 21.36 -12.07 -10.20
N ASP A 146 22.67 -12.24 -10.42
CA ASP A 146 23.45 -13.31 -9.79
C ASP A 146 23.40 -13.20 -8.26
N TYR A 147 23.56 -11.99 -7.72
CA TYR A 147 23.36 -11.70 -6.30
C TYR A 147 21.99 -12.17 -5.80
N GLY A 148 20.92 -11.75 -6.48
CA GLY A 148 19.55 -12.10 -6.11
C GLY A 148 19.31 -13.60 -6.11
N LYS A 149 19.85 -14.32 -7.10
CA LYS A 149 19.80 -15.79 -7.16
C LYS A 149 20.49 -16.41 -5.95
N THR A 150 21.75 -16.04 -5.69
CA THR A 150 22.54 -16.61 -4.60
C THR A 150 21.87 -16.38 -3.25
N VAL A 151 21.36 -15.17 -3.00
CA VAL A 151 20.68 -14.86 -1.74
C VAL A 151 19.36 -15.61 -1.62
N HIS A 152 18.54 -15.65 -2.68
CA HIS A 152 17.27 -16.36 -2.67
C HIS A 152 17.44 -17.88 -2.42
N GLN A 153 18.48 -18.48 -3.01
CA GLN A 153 18.80 -19.90 -2.80
C GLN A 153 19.24 -20.18 -1.36
N LYS A 154 20.04 -19.29 -0.74
CA LYS A 154 20.49 -19.42 0.65
C LYS A 154 19.36 -19.14 1.66
N ASN A 155 18.57 -18.11 1.39
CA ASN A 155 17.44 -17.69 2.21
C ASN A 155 16.31 -17.15 1.31
N PRO A 156 15.25 -17.94 1.07
CA PRO A 156 14.17 -17.56 0.18
C PRO A 156 13.57 -16.20 0.54
N PHE A 157 13.52 -15.33 -0.45
CA PHE A 157 12.94 -14.00 -0.33
C PHE A 157 11.44 -14.05 0.03
N PRO A 158 10.92 -13.00 0.68
CA PRO A 158 9.48 -12.76 0.77
C PRO A 158 8.84 -12.81 -0.61
N TYR A 159 7.58 -13.26 -0.65
CA TYR A 159 6.86 -13.55 -1.89
C TYR A 159 6.93 -12.41 -2.93
N SER A 160 6.67 -11.16 -2.55
CA SER A 160 6.68 -10.04 -3.50
C SER A 160 8.05 -9.78 -4.12
N ILE A 161 9.12 -9.97 -3.34
CA ILE A 161 10.51 -9.83 -3.80
C ILE A 161 10.93 -11.04 -4.65
N ALA A 162 10.49 -12.25 -4.31
CA ALA A 162 10.70 -13.44 -5.13
C ALA A 162 10.06 -13.29 -6.52
N VAL A 163 8.87 -12.68 -6.61
CA VAL A 163 8.22 -12.36 -7.89
C VAL A 163 9.01 -11.34 -8.69
N ARG A 164 9.58 -10.31 -8.04
CA ARG A 164 10.50 -9.35 -8.69
C ARG A 164 11.73 -10.06 -9.27
N LEU A 165 12.33 -10.99 -8.52
CA LEU A 165 13.47 -11.77 -9.00
C LEU A 165 13.07 -12.65 -10.20
N ALA A 166 11.95 -13.36 -10.13
CA ALA A 166 11.45 -14.21 -11.23
C ALA A 166 11.23 -13.40 -12.52
N ALA A 167 10.53 -12.26 -12.42
CA ALA A 167 10.33 -11.36 -13.55
C ALA A 167 11.65 -10.79 -14.08
N GLY A 168 12.58 -10.46 -13.18
CA GLY A 168 13.95 -10.06 -13.50
C GLY A 168 14.67 -11.11 -14.33
N LEU A 169 14.72 -12.36 -13.86
CA LEU A 169 15.34 -13.49 -14.54
C LEU A 169 14.78 -13.70 -15.94
N MET A 170 13.45 -13.69 -16.09
CA MET A 170 12.78 -13.84 -17.38
C MET A 170 13.12 -12.70 -18.34
N ALA A 171 12.93 -11.46 -17.89
CA ALA A 171 13.00 -10.28 -18.73
C ALA A 171 14.45 -9.90 -19.08
N VAL A 172 15.35 -9.95 -18.10
CA VAL A 172 16.78 -9.70 -18.27
C VAL A 172 17.44 -10.86 -18.99
N GLY A 173 17.05 -12.11 -18.68
CA GLY A 173 17.52 -13.30 -19.39
C GLY A 173 17.26 -13.20 -20.89
N LYS A 174 16.05 -12.81 -21.27
CA LYS A 174 15.71 -12.52 -22.67
C LYS A 174 16.50 -11.34 -23.25
N LEU A 175 16.65 -10.25 -22.50
CA LEU A 175 17.34 -9.04 -22.97
C LEU A 175 18.83 -9.27 -23.24
N LEU A 176 19.50 -10.10 -22.41
CA LEU A 176 20.93 -10.38 -22.47
C LEU A 176 21.25 -11.74 -23.11
N ASN A 177 20.26 -12.42 -23.71
CA ASN A 177 20.40 -13.74 -24.33
C ASN A 177 20.94 -14.82 -23.37
N ARG A 178 20.50 -14.80 -22.11
CA ARG A 178 20.81 -15.79 -21.06
C ARG A 178 19.62 -16.74 -20.90
N GLN A 179 19.63 -17.82 -21.68
CA GLN A 179 18.55 -18.81 -21.69
C GLN A 179 18.42 -19.52 -20.34
N ASP A 180 19.53 -19.79 -19.66
CA ASP A 180 19.57 -20.36 -18.31
C ASP A 180 18.75 -19.54 -17.30
N TRP A 181 18.88 -18.22 -17.34
CA TRP A 181 18.10 -17.32 -16.49
C TRP A 181 16.64 -17.28 -16.88
N GLN A 182 16.34 -17.32 -18.18
CA GLN A 182 14.97 -17.28 -18.65
C GLN A 182 14.18 -18.50 -18.18
N GLU A 183 14.77 -19.71 -18.27
CA GLU A 183 14.16 -20.96 -17.83
C GLU A 183 13.94 -20.97 -16.31
N GLU A 184 14.96 -20.62 -15.52
CA GLU A 184 14.85 -20.51 -14.06
C GLU A 184 13.79 -19.49 -13.63
N GLY A 185 13.71 -18.36 -14.33
CA GLY A 185 12.70 -17.33 -14.10
C GLY A 185 11.28 -17.82 -14.37
N ILE A 186 11.06 -18.56 -15.47
CA ILE A 186 9.76 -19.15 -15.82
C ILE A 186 9.30 -20.15 -14.75
N ASP A 187 10.20 -21.03 -14.31
CA ASP A 187 9.87 -22.04 -13.29
C ASP A 187 9.49 -21.39 -11.96
N LEU A 188 10.27 -20.40 -11.51
CA LEU A 188 9.97 -19.66 -10.29
C LEU A 188 8.67 -18.85 -10.42
N TRP A 189 8.42 -18.24 -11.59
CA TRP A 189 7.20 -17.49 -11.87
C TRP A 189 5.94 -18.35 -11.73
N LYS A 190 5.96 -19.56 -12.31
CA LYS A 190 4.87 -20.54 -12.19
C LYS A 190 4.67 -21.03 -10.76
N GLN A 191 5.75 -21.28 -10.03
CA GLN A 191 5.67 -21.67 -8.62
C GLN A 191 5.00 -20.58 -7.75
N LEU A 192 5.23 -19.31 -8.09
CA LEU A 192 4.70 -18.15 -7.37
C LEU A 192 3.29 -17.76 -7.82
N ALA A 193 2.79 -18.28 -8.93
CA ALA A 193 1.47 -18.00 -9.51
C ALA A 193 0.31 -18.63 -8.70
N ARG A 194 0.19 -18.22 -7.44
CA ARG A 194 -0.80 -18.70 -6.48
C ARG A 194 -1.15 -17.63 -5.46
N PRO A 195 -2.36 -17.66 -4.86
CA PRO A 195 -2.76 -16.71 -3.82
C PRO A 195 -1.73 -16.61 -2.69
N SER A 196 -1.42 -15.39 -2.30
CA SER A 196 -0.42 -15.09 -1.27
C SER A 196 -0.94 -13.99 -0.37
N ILE A 197 -0.51 -14.02 0.89
CA ILE A 197 -0.79 -12.95 1.85
C ILE A 197 -0.29 -11.57 1.39
N SER A 198 0.68 -11.55 0.47
CA SER A 198 1.20 -10.31 -0.11
C SER A 198 0.15 -9.58 -0.94
N TRP A 199 -0.90 -10.25 -1.41
CA TRP A 199 -1.97 -9.61 -2.19
C TRP A 199 -2.80 -8.66 -1.34
N TYR A 200 -2.76 -8.79 -0.01
CA TYR A 200 -3.59 -8.02 0.93
C TYR A 200 -2.88 -6.76 1.47
N ALA A 201 -1.86 -6.28 0.76
CA ALA A 201 -1.17 -5.04 1.07
C ALA A 201 -0.80 -4.29 -0.22
N THR A 202 -1.25 -3.04 -0.35
CA THR A 202 -1.04 -2.21 -1.56
C THR A 202 0.45 -1.99 -1.90
N ALA A 203 1.32 -1.89 -0.88
CA ALA A 203 2.77 -1.82 -1.05
C ALA A 203 3.34 -3.06 -1.77
N TYR A 204 2.79 -4.25 -1.52
CA TYR A 204 3.23 -5.48 -2.19
C TYR A 204 2.53 -5.70 -3.53
N LEU A 205 1.27 -5.27 -3.67
CA LEU A 205 0.61 -5.22 -4.98
C LEU A 205 1.41 -4.35 -5.97
N SER A 206 2.04 -3.29 -5.48
CA SER A 206 2.98 -2.45 -6.25
C SER A 206 4.15 -3.27 -6.81
N ASP A 207 4.82 -4.07 -5.98
CA ASP A 207 5.91 -4.95 -6.40
C ASP A 207 5.49 -5.94 -7.49
N LEU A 208 4.32 -6.57 -7.29
CA LEU A 208 3.76 -7.55 -8.22
C LEU A 208 3.45 -6.88 -9.55
N LEU A 209 2.79 -5.71 -9.52
CA LEU A 209 2.47 -4.96 -10.74
C LEU A 209 3.73 -4.56 -11.49
N ILE A 210 4.75 -4.00 -10.83
CA ILE A 210 6.05 -3.68 -11.44
C ILE A 210 6.64 -4.90 -12.15
N SER A 211 6.63 -6.06 -11.48
CA SER A 211 7.15 -7.32 -12.01
C SER A 211 6.37 -7.78 -13.25
N HIS A 212 5.04 -7.75 -13.19
CA HIS A 212 4.18 -8.09 -14.33
C HIS A 212 4.44 -7.24 -15.57
N GLN A 213 4.80 -5.96 -15.42
CA GLN A 213 5.10 -5.11 -16.58
C GLN A 213 6.37 -5.55 -17.32
N MET A 214 7.29 -6.25 -16.66
CA MET A 214 8.55 -6.69 -17.27
C MET A 214 8.35 -7.91 -18.19
N VAL A 215 7.40 -8.79 -17.86
CA VAL A 215 7.18 -10.10 -18.51
C VAL A 215 5.97 -10.14 -19.44
N VAL A 216 5.57 -8.97 -19.93
CA VAL A 216 4.38 -8.78 -20.77
C VAL A 216 4.42 -9.64 -22.03
N GLY A 217 3.29 -10.28 -22.32
CA GLY A 217 3.14 -11.19 -23.46
C GLY A 217 3.65 -12.61 -23.19
N GLN A 218 4.10 -12.90 -21.97
CA GLN A 218 4.47 -14.23 -21.51
C GLN A 218 3.55 -14.64 -20.35
N GLU A 219 2.91 -15.82 -20.46
CA GLU A 219 2.31 -16.59 -19.35
C GLU A 219 1.38 -15.81 -18.38
N ILE A 220 0.51 -14.94 -18.91
CA ILE A 220 -0.51 -14.23 -18.11
C ILE A 220 -1.52 -15.20 -17.47
N LYS A 221 -1.77 -16.35 -18.12
CA LYS A 221 -2.77 -17.33 -17.69
C LYS A 221 -2.49 -17.90 -16.31
N ASP A 222 -1.22 -18.08 -15.94
CA ASP A 222 -0.85 -18.62 -14.63
C ASP A 222 -1.29 -17.68 -13.49
N TRP A 223 -1.42 -16.37 -13.79
CA TRP A 223 -1.76 -15.32 -12.84
C TRP A 223 -3.21 -14.82 -12.96
N GLU A 224 -4.11 -15.57 -13.59
CA GLU A 224 -5.52 -15.20 -13.76
C GLU A 224 -6.21 -14.85 -12.42
N LEU A 225 -5.90 -15.61 -11.36
CA LEU A 225 -6.43 -15.35 -10.01
C LEU A 225 -5.97 -14.01 -9.44
N PHE A 226 -4.73 -13.61 -9.71
CA PHE A 226 -4.19 -12.33 -9.25
C PHE A 226 -4.88 -11.16 -9.96
N TRP A 227 -5.03 -11.25 -11.28
CA TRP A 227 -5.72 -10.21 -12.06
C TRP A 227 -7.20 -10.11 -11.68
N THR A 228 -7.85 -11.25 -11.45
CA THR A 228 -9.22 -11.31 -10.93
C THR A 228 -9.31 -10.64 -9.56
N TYR A 229 -8.39 -10.94 -8.66
CA TYR A 229 -8.31 -10.32 -7.35
C TYR A 229 -8.13 -8.80 -7.44
N LEU A 230 -7.21 -8.31 -8.27
CA LEU A 230 -6.98 -6.87 -8.46
C LEU A 230 -8.23 -6.15 -8.96
N LYS A 231 -8.90 -6.74 -9.94
CA LYS A 231 -10.17 -6.24 -10.47
C LYS A 231 -11.25 -6.16 -9.39
N GLN A 232 -11.33 -7.16 -8.54
CA GLN A 232 -12.37 -7.26 -7.51
C GLN A 232 -12.05 -6.48 -6.22
N THR A 233 -10.84 -5.93 -6.08
CA THR A 233 -10.45 -5.19 -4.87
C THR A 233 -10.15 -3.72 -5.13
N TRP A 234 -10.21 -3.29 -6.40
CA TRP A 234 -10.25 -1.88 -6.77
C TRP A 234 -11.69 -1.37 -6.84
N ASN A 235 -11.95 -0.25 -6.20
CA ASN A 235 -13.19 0.50 -6.38
C ASN A 235 -12.90 1.72 -7.28
N SER A 236 -13.42 1.74 -8.51
CA SER A 236 -13.21 2.83 -9.46
C SER A 236 -13.94 4.13 -9.10
N GLN A 237 -15.08 4.06 -8.40
CA GLN A 237 -15.82 5.26 -7.98
C GLN A 237 -15.12 5.96 -6.83
N LEU A 238 -14.65 5.18 -5.84
CA LEU A 238 -13.88 5.68 -4.70
C LEU A 238 -12.39 5.85 -5.05
N CYS A 239 -12.00 5.33 -6.21
CA CYS A 239 -10.65 5.32 -6.74
C CYS A 239 -9.61 4.80 -5.74
N CYS A 240 -9.90 3.75 -4.98
CA CYS A 240 -9.01 3.20 -3.96
C CYS A 240 -9.08 1.66 -3.88
N TYR A 241 -8.07 1.07 -3.25
CA TYR A 241 -8.12 -0.33 -2.81
C TYR A 241 -9.17 -0.48 -1.70
N THR A 242 -9.96 -1.56 -1.77
CA THR A 242 -11.01 -1.91 -0.81
C THR A 242 -10.95 -3.37 -0.36
N GLY A 243 -9.88 -4.10 -0.69
CA GLY A 243 -9.68 -5.47 -0.22
C GLY A 243 -9.33 -5.54 1.28
N PRO A 244 -8.88 -6.69 1.80
CA PRO A 244 -8.47 -6.82 3.20
C PRO A 244 -7.33 -5.86 3.57
N HIS A 245 -7.52 -5.10 4.65
CA HIS A 245 -6.55 -4.12 5.14
C HIS A 245 -5.62 -4.72 6.19
N VAL A 246 -4.58 -5.42 5.74
CA VAL A 246 -3.59 -6.04 6.63
C VAL A 246 -2.46 -5.08 6.95
N ARG A 247 -2.00 -4.29 5.96
CA ARG A 247 -0.80 -3.44 6.10
C ARG A 247 -0.95 -2.04 5.51
N GLU A 248 -2.14 -1.46 5.60
CA GLU A 248 -2.44 -0.14 5.02
C GLU A 248 -2.09 1.00 5.98
N TRP A 249 -1.26 1.94 5.50
CA TRP A 249 -0.89 3.17 6.21
C TRP A 249 -1.73 4.36 5.74
N GLN A 250 -1.78 5.40 6.58
CA GLN A 250 -2.43 6.67 6.24
C GLN A 250 -1.47 7.85 6.35
N ASN A 251 -1.55 8.76 5.38
CA ASN A 251 -0.91 10.05 5.40
C ASN A 251 -1.95 11.13 5.72
N LYS A 252 -1.96 11.58 6.98
CA LYS A 252 -3.01 12.47 7.51
C LYS A 252 -4.38 11.80 7.38
N ASP A 253 -5.35 12.45 6.76
CA ASP A 253 -6.72 12.01 6.53
C ASP A 253 -6.90 11.08 5.31
N GLU A 254 -5.86 10.86 4.51
CA GLU A 254 -5.93 10.02 3.30
C GLU A 254 -5.12 8.73 3.45
N PRO A 255 -5.50 7.64 2.76
CA PRO A 255 -4.62 6.48 2.57
C PRO A 255 -3.26 6.90 2.02
N LEU A 256 -2.19 6.24 2.45
CA LEU A 256 -0.88 6.43 1.83
C LEU A 256 -0.93 5.91 0.39
N ASN A 257 -0.51 6.73 -0.57
CA ASN A 257 -0.43 6.34 -1.97
C ASN A 257 0.79 5.44 -2.21
N TYR A 258 0.61 4.37 -2.98
CA TYR A 258 1.68 3.53 -3.50
C TYR A 258 1.68 3.51 -5.03
N PHE A 259 2.68 2.87 -5.66
CA PHE A 259 2.68 2.65 -7.11
C PHE A 259 1.38 2.01 -7.61
N TYR A 260 0.78 1.11 -6.81
CA TYR A 260 -0.54 0.54 -7.06
C TYR A 260 -1.60 1.62 -7.37
N ASP A 261 -1.68 2.68 -6.58
CA ASP A 261 -2.66 3.74 -6.82
C ASP A 261 -2.31 4.55 -8.08
N LEU A 262 -1.02 4.80 -8.35
CA LEU A 262 -0.55 5.51 -9.54
C LEU A 262 -0.88 4.77 -10.83
N ILE A 263 -0.63 3.45 -10.86
CA ILE A 263 -0.89 2.62 -12.04
C ILE A 263 -2.38 2.45 -12.28
N MET A 264 -3.19 2.26 -11.23
CA MET A 264 -4.65 2.22 -11.36
C MET A 264 -5.18 3.57 -11.87
N LYS A 265 -4.69 4.70 -11.34
CA LYS A 265 -5.05 6.04 -11.83
C LYS A 265 -4.72 6.19 -13.32
N CYS A 266 -3.53 5.77 -13.73
CA CYS A 266 -3.06 5.92 -15.10
C CYS A 266 -3.83 5.02 -16.09
N TRP A 267 -4.11 3.78 -15.71
CA TRP A 267 -4.86 2.85 -16.57
C TRP A 267 -6.34 3.21 -16.70
N PHE A 268 -6.96 3.78 -15.67
CA PHE A 268 -8.42 4.04 -15.65
C PHE A 268 -8.84 5.50 -15.88
N SER A 269 -7.90 6.40 -16.20
CA SER A 269 -8.17 7.83 -16.49
C SER A 269 -8.97 8.52 -15.37
N LEU A 270 -8.65 8.20 -14.12
CA LEU A 270 -9.41 8.69 -12.96
C LEU A 270 -8.86 10.04 -12.51
N ALA A 271 -9.72 11.07 -12.50
CA ALA A 271 -9.43 12.33 -11.84
C ALA A 271 -9.45 12.10 -10.33
N LEU A 272 -8.26 12.11 -9.72
CA LEU A 272 -8.10 11.88 -8.29
C LEU A 272 -7.63 13.16 -7.59
N PRO A 273 -8.51 13.87 -6.86
CA PRO A 273 -8.14 15.07 -6.11
C PRO A 273 -7.07 14.81 -5.04
N ARG A 274 -6.97 13.57 -4.55
CA ARG A 274 -6.10 13.18 -3.41
C ARG A 274 -4.60 13.08 -3.71
N PHE A 275 -4.18 13.11 -4.98
CA PHE A 275 -2.75 13.08 -5.32
C PHE A 275 -2.16 14.48 -5.24
N LYS A 276 -1.45 14.76 -4.16
CA LYS A 276 -0.72 16.02 -3.98
C LYS A 276 0.45 16.06 -4.94
N SER A 277 0.70 17.22 -5.56
CA SER A 277 1.96 17.47 -6.26
C SER A 277 3.10 17.43 -5.22
N HIS A 278 4.27 16.88 -5.58
CA HIS A 278 5.50 16.83 -4.77
C HIS A 278 5.69 15.66 -3.77
N GLU A 279 4.84 14.63 -3.74
CA GLU A 279 5.17 13.40 -2.99
C GLU A 279 6.21 12.54 -3.74
N ILE A 280 7.23 12.01 -3.03
CA ILE A 280 8.34 11.24 -3.64
C ILE A 280 7.85 10.04 -4.47
N ILE A 281 6.69 9.46 -4.10
CA ILE A 281 6.06 8.32 -4.77
C ILE A 281 5.81 8.57 -6.26
N HIS A 282 5.62 9.83 -6.68
CA HIS A 282 5.43 10.17 -8.10
C HIS A 282 6.62 9.80 -8.98
N LEU A 283 7.81 9.63 -8.42
CA LEU A 283 8.96 9.10 -9.16
C LEU A 283 8.68 7.69 -9.69
N GLU A 284 7.94 6.85 -8.96
CA GLU A 284 7.64 5.48 -9.40
C GLU A 284 6.74 5.45 -10.64
N ALA A 285 6.02 6.52 -10.96
CA ALA A 285 5.16 6.59 -12.15
C ALA A 285 5.93 6.36 -13.46
N VAL A 286 7.24 6.57 -13.48
CA VAL A 286 8.11 6.27 -14.63
C VAL A 286 8.25 4.77 -14.91
N LEU A 287 7.79 3.91 -14.01
CA LEU A 287 7.69 2.47 -14.21
C LEU A 287 6.36 2.07 -14.85
N ILE A 288 5.41 2.99 -15.04
CA ILE A 288 4.13 2.66 -15.70
C ILE A 288 4.35 2.51 -17.21
N HIS A 289 3.84 1.42 -17.73
CA HIS A 289 3.78 1.08 -19.14
C HIS A 289 2.32 0.81 -19.56
N SER A 290 2.10 0.72 -20.88
CA SER A 290 0.75 0.51 -21.44
C SER A 290 0.08 -0.69 -20.78
N PRO A 291 -1.23 -0.64 -20.48
CA PRO A 291 -1.95 -1.82 -20.01
C PRO A 291 -1.76 -2.98 -21.00
N PHE A 292 -1.58 -4.18 -20.45
CA PHE A 292 -1.06 -5.33 -21.19
C PHE A 292 -2.09 -6.40 -21.52
N SER A 293 -3.30 -6.31 -20.96
CA SER A 293 -4.39 -7.22 -21.29
C SER A 293 -5.62 -6.44 -21.73
N GLU A 294 -6.34 -6.99 -22.72
CA GLU A 294 -7.71 -6.56 -22.99
C GLU A 294 -8.60 -6.77 -21.75
N ASP A 295 -8.25 -7.71 -20.86
CA ASP A 295 -8.96 -7.98 -19.61
C ASP A 295 -8.92 -6.82 -18.60
N LEU A 296 -7.91 -5.93 -18.67
CA LEU A 296 -7.90 -4.69 -17.88
C LEU A 296 -9.03 -3.73 -18.31
N LYS A 297 -9.55 -3.83 -19.54
CA LYS A 297 -10.76 -3.10 -19.98
C LYS A 297 -11.99 -3.50 -19.17
N LEU A 298 -11.95 -4.61 -18.42
CA LEU A 298 -13.06 -5.13 -17.62
C LEU A 298 -13.01 -4.78 -16.12
N ILE A 299 -12.04 -4.00 -15.62
CA ILE A 299 -12.04 -3.58 -14.20
C ILE A 299 -13.24 -2.66 -13.86
N GLN A 300 -14.00 -2.22 -14.86
CA GLN A 300 -15.12 -1.30 -14.72
C GLN A 300 -16.47 -1.92 -14.28
N ASN A 301 -16.53 -3.19 -13.87
CA ASN A 301 -17.78 -3.75 -13.35
C ASN A 301 -17.99 -3.32 -11.88
N ASP A 302 -18.57 -2.12 -11.70
CA ASP A 302 -19.07 -1.57 -10.44
C ASP A 302 -20.45 -2.14 -10.04
N SER A 303 -20.77 -3.36 -10.48
CA SER A 303 -21.95 -4.09 -10.00
C SER A 303 -21.79 -4.46 -8.54
N PHE A 304 -22.90 -4.57 -7.81
CA PHE A 304 -22.90 -5.15 -6.46
C PHE A 304 -22.32 -6.57 -6.50
N TYR A 305 -21.34 -6.85 -5.65
CA TYR A 305 -20.89 -8.23 -5.41
C TYR A 305 -20.28 -8.38 -4.02
N GLN A 306 -20.17 -9.64 -3.62
CA GLN A 306 -19.45 -10.07 -2.43
C GLN A 306 -18.24 -10.89 -2.86
N LEU A 307 -17.14 -10.69 -2.15
CA LEU A 307 -15.92 -11.46 -2.31
C LEU A 307 -15.43 -11.87 -0.93
N ASP A 308 -15.13 -13.14 -0.74
CA ASP A 308 -14.60 -13.66 0.51
C ASP A 308 -13.26 -14.37 0.29
N GLY A 309 -12.56 -14.61 1.39
CA GLY A 309 -11.32 -15.36 1.37
C GLY A 309 -10.75 -15.59 2.75
N VAL A 310 -9.51 -16.07 2.77
CA VAL A 310 -8.81 -16.45 4.00
C VAL A 310 -7.42 -15.79 4.05
N TYR A 311 -7.08 -15.22 5.22
CA TYR A 311 -5.76 -14.67 5.55
C TYR A 311 -5.22 -15.36 6.81
N LYS A 312 -4.20 -16.22 6.66
CA LYS A 312 -3.61 -16.98 7.78
C LYS A 312 -4.65 -17.70 8.66
N GLY A 313 -5.66 -18.31 8.02
CA GLY A 313 -6.77 -18.99 8.72
C GLY A 313 -7.88 -18.08 9.26
N GLN A 314 -7.82 -16.78 8.99
CA GLN A 314 -8.85 -15.80 9.35
C GLN A 314 -9.73 -15.50 8.13
N LYS A 315 -11.04 -15.56 8.29
CA LYS A 315 -11.97 -15.21 7.22
C LYS A 315 -11.99 -13.71 6.99
N TRP A 316 -12.20 -13.31 5.75
CA TRP A 316 -12.55 -11.94 5.41
C TRP A 316 -13.68 -11.92 4.39
N LEU A 317 -14.42 -10.82 4.38
CA LEU A 317 -15.54 -10.57 3.48
C LEU A 317 -15.50 -9.11 3.03
N LEU A 318 -15.47 -8.91 1.72
CA LEU A 318 -15.67 -7.64 1.03
C LEU A 318 -17.10 -7.61 0.49
N ASN A 319 -17.78 -6.51 0.74
CA ASN A 319 -19.06 -6.17 0.12
C ASN A 319 -18.90 -4.85 -0.61
N LYS A 320 -18.96 -4.91 -1.95
CA LYS A 320 -18.84 -3.74 -2.81
C LYS A 320 -20.23 -3.35 -3.31
N ALA A 321 -20.63 -2.12 -3.02
CA ALA A 321 -21.79 -1.46 -3.61
C ALA A 321 -21.36 -0.17 -4.32
N TYR A 322 -22.29 0.45 -5.05
CA TYR A 322 -22.01 1.63 -5.87
C TYR A 322 -21.59 2.85 -5.03
N GLU A 323 -22.31 3.14 -3.93
CA GLU A 323 -22.11 4.34 -3.11
C GLU A 323 -21.21 4.13 -1.89
N HIS A 324 -21.03 2.87 -1.50
CA HIS A 324 -20.24 2.49 -0.35
C HIS A 324 -19.65 1.10 -0.51
N THR A 325 -18.58 0.83 0.21
CA THR A 325 -17.92 -0.48 0.22
C THR A 325 -17.46 -0.74 1.63
N TRP A 326 -17.53 -1.99 2.08
CA TRP A 326 -16.93 -2.36 3.35
C TRP A 326 -16.21 -3.70 3.26
N VAL A 327 -15.19 -3.85 4.09
CA VAL A 327 -14.45 -5.08 4.28
C VAL A 327 -14.36 -5.40 5.76
N ALA A 328 -14.63 -6.65 6.10
CA ALA A 328 -14.48 -7.21 7.44
C ALA A 328 -13.46 -8.36 7.41
N LEU A 329 -12.61 -8.45 8.43
CA LEU A 329 -11.55 -9.43 8.57
C LEU A 329 -11.52 -9.88 10.03
N GLU A 330 -11.57 -11.19 10.24
CA GLU A 330 -11.41 -11.78 11.57
C GLU A 330 -10.02 -11.46 12.14
N LYS A 331 -9.95 -11.30 13.46
CA LYS A 331 -8.69 -11.17 14.19
C LYS A 331 -8.56 -12.33 15.17
N LYS A 332 -7.63 -13.26 14.91
CA LYS A 332 -7.34 -14.42 15.75
C LYS A 332 -5.90 -14.37 16.25
N VAL A 333 -5.69 -14.80 17.51
CA VAL A 333 -4.36 -14.81 18.15
C VAL A 333 -3.36 -15.64 17.35
N SER A 334 -3.83 -16.73 16.74
CA SER A 334 -3.03 -17.67 15.95
C SER A 334 -2.42 -17.09 14.67
N ALA A 335 -2.87 -15.92 14.19
CA ALA A 335 -2.43 -15.34 12.92
C ALA A 335 -1.13 -14.52 12.99
N GLY A 336 -0.53 -14.39 14.19
CA GLY A 336 0.71 -13.67 14.43
C GLY A 336 0.56 -12.52 15.42
N LEU A 337 1.54 -11.61 15.46
CA LEU A 337 1.61 -10.53 16.44
C LEU A 337 0.32 -9.67 16.41
N MET A 338 -0.48 -9.84 17.46
CA MET A 338 -1.67 -9.03 17.70
C MET A 338 -1.22 -7.60 18.01
N GLY A 339 -1.39 -6.67 17.07
CA GLY A 339 -1.08 -5.26 17.32
C GLY A 339 -0.23 -4.55 16.26
N GLU A 340 -0.09 -5.10 15.06
CA GLU A 340 0.36 -4.29 13.93
C GLU A 340 -0.57 -3.08 13.78
N LYS A 341 0.00 -1.87 13.83
CA LYS A 341 -0.75 -0.61 13.77
C LYS A 341 -1.59 -0.47 12.49
N THR A 342 -1.25 -1.22 11.46
CA THR A 342 -1.85 -1.22 10.14
C THR A 342 -2.98 -2.24 9.96
N PHE A 343 -3.08 -3.22 10.87
CA PHE A 343 -4.09 -4.26 10.77
C PHE A 343 -5.47 -3.67 11.11
N THR A 344 -6.39 -3.73 10.15
CA THR A 344 -7.69 -3.06 10.23
C THR A 344 -8.82 -4.07 10.02
N PRO A 345 -9.35 -4.66 11.12
CA PRO A 345 -10.37 -5.71 11.05
C PRO A 345 -11.69 -5.29 10.38
N PHE A 346 -11.98 -3.99 10.34
CA PHE A 346 -13.14 -3.48 9.62
C PHE A 346 -12.82 -2.14 8.98
N CYS A 347 -13.18 -1.97 7.72
CA CYS A 347 -13.11 -0.70 7.03
C CYS A 347 -14.36 -0.49 6.19
N PHE A 348 -15.01 0.65 6.39
CA PHE A 348 -16.09 1.16 5.55
C PHE A 348 -15.59 2.37 4.79
N PHE A 349 -15.88 2.42 3.49
CA PHE A 349 -15.52 3.49 2.58
C PHE A 349 -16.77 4.04 1.92
N THR A 350 -16.78 5.34 1.69
CA THR A 350 -17.83 5.96 0.89
C THR A 350 -17.32 7.18 0.13
N GLY A 351 -18.12 7.53 -0.89
CA GLY A 351 -18.25 8.69 -1.78
C GLY A 351 -17.07 9.36 -2.48
N GLN A 352 -17.42 10.42 -3.23
CA GLN A 352 -16.81 10.73 -4.53
C GLN A 352 -15.72 11.82 -4.51
N ASN A 353 -15.97 12.96 -3.85
CA ASN A 353 -15.02 14.09 -3.88
C ASN A 353 -13.95 14.02 -2.78
N PHE A 354 -14.32 13.41 -1.66
CA PHE A 354 -13.46 13.14 -0.51
C PHE A 354 -13.71 11.70 -0.10
N LEU A 355 -12.66 10.95 0.21
CA LEU A 355 -12.78 9.57 0.64
C LEU A 355 -13.05 9.55 2.14
N HIS A 356 -14.28 9.19 2.53
CA HIS A 356 -14.58 9.03 3.95
C HIS A 356 -14.39 7.58 4.35
N THR A 357 -13.70 7.38 5.48
CA THR A 357 -13.44 6.07 6.04
C THR A 357 -14.03 5.96 7.46
N PHE A 358 -14.57 4.80 7.80
CA PHE A 358 -14.91 4.42 9.18
C PHE A 358 -14.31 3.04 9.47
N VAL A 359 -13.39 2.96 10.42
CA VAL A 359 -12.51 1.79 10.57
C VAL A 359 -12.43 1.29 12.00
N CYS A 360 -12.44 -0.02 12.20
CA CYS A 360 -12.06 -0.63 13.48
C CYS A 360 -10.54 -0.89 13.45
N GLN A 361 -9.78 -0.34 14.39
CA GLN A 361 -8.33 -0.51 14.44
C GLN A 361 -7.80 -0.44 15.87
N GLY A 362 -6.79 -1.25 16.20
CA GLY A 362 -6.22 -1.29 17.56
C GLY A 362 -7.15 -1.98 18.55
N GLY A 363 -7.31 -1.38 19.73
CA GLY A 363 -8.06 -1.99 20.85
C GLY A 363 -7.30 -3.12 21.57
N ARG A 364 -7.79 -3.49 22.75
CA ARG A 364 -7.21 -4.56 23.61
C ARG A 364 -7.98 -5.88 23.56
N PHE A 365 -9.00 -6.00 22.70
CA PHE A 365 -9.68 -7.27 22.47
C PHE A 365 -8.71 -8.33 21.92
N SER A 366 -8.85 -9.55 22.43
CA SER A 366 -8.02 -10.71 22.08
C SER A 366 -8.43 -11.35 20.77
N GLN A 367 -9.72 -11.28 20.42
CA GLN A 367 -10.23 -11.82 19.17
C GLN A 367 -11.40 -10.99 18.67
N LEU A 368 -11.54 -10.92 17.35
CA LEU A 368 -12.70 -10.37 16.67
C LEU A 368 -13.24 -11.38 15.67
N GLU A 369 -14.51 -11.70 15.81
CA GLU A 369 -15.30 -12.41 14.83
C GLU A 369 -16.33 -11.47 14.22
N PHE A 370 -16.78 -11.78 13.00
CA PHE A 370 -17.86 -11.04 12.38
C PHE A 370 -18.86 -11.98 11.72
N LYS A 371 -20.11 -11.54 11.63
CA LYS A 371 -21.19 -12.24 10.94
C LYS A 371 -22.07 -11.25 10.22
N MET A 372 -22.43 -11.56 8.98
CA MET A 372 -23.46 -10.82 8.26
C MET A 372 -24.83 -11.28 8.75
N LEU A 373 -25.60 -10.37 9.35
CA LEU A 373 -26.97 -10.65 9.82
C LEU A 373 -27.99 -10.49 8.67
N SER A 374 -27.74 -9.53 7.79
CA SER A 374 -28.49 -9.27 6.56
C SER A 374 -27.60 -8.53 5.57
N SER A 375 -28.08 -8.25 4.35
CA SER A 375 -27.35 -7.44 3.37
C SER A 375 -26.96 -6.03 3.85
N HIS A 376 -27.61 -5.54 4.91
CA HIS A 376 -27.41 -4.18 5.45
C HIS A 376 -26.98 -4.20 6.92
N SER A 377 -26.57 -5.36 7.45
CA SER A 377 -26.22 -5.47 8.87
C SER A 377 -25.08 -6.43 9.13
N LEU A 378 -24.12 -5.95 9.92
CA LEU A 378 -22.95 -6.67 10.38
C LEU A 378 -22.92 -6.75 11.90
N GLU A 379 -22.65 -7.94 12.40
CA GLU A 379 -22.38 -8.21 13.80
C GLU A 379 -20.88 -8.44 13.98
N PHE A 380 -20.33 -7.86 15.03
CA PHE A 380 -18.96 -8.05 15.49
C PHE A 380 -18.97 -8.59 16.91
N LEU A 381 -18.18 -9.64 17.16
CA LEU A 381 -18.01 -10.23 18.49
C LEU A 381 -16.58 -9.98 18.96
N PHE A 382 -16.43 -9.10 19.95
CA PHE A 382 -15.15 -8.73 20.55
C PHE A 382 -14.93 -9.58 21.81
N HIS A 383 -13.93 -10.45 21.77
CA HIS A 383 -13.59 -11.31 22.90
C HIS A 383 -12.51 -10.67 23.77
N PHE A 384 -12.63 -10.90 25.07
CA PHE A 384 -11.64 -10.48 26.06
C PHE A 384 -11.31 -11.64 26.99
N ASN A 385 -10.02 -11.93 27.17
CA ASN A 385 -9.56 -13.12 27.90
C ASN A 385 -9.47 -12.91 29.42
N ASP A 386 -8.96 -11.76 29.87
CA ASP A 386 -8.60 -11.56 31.28
C ASP A 386 -9.64 -10.74 32.07
N ALA A 387 -9.69 -10.90 33.39
CA ALA A 387 -10.37 -9.95 34.26
C ALA A 387 -9.73 -8.56 34.08
N GLY A 388 -10.55 -7.54 33.85
CA GLY A 388 -10.12 -6.18 33.59
C GLY A 388 -10.29 -5.35 34.85
N ASP A 389 -9.40 -5.51 35.82
CA ASP A 389 -9.27 -4.60 36.97
C ASP A 389 -7.80 -4.19 37.06
N LYS A 390 -7.48 -2.94 36.72
CA LYS A 390 -6.25 -2.26 37.16
C LYS A 390 -6.27 -0.75 36.87
N GLU A 391 -5.62 -0.04 37.79
CA GLU A 391 -5.55 1.39 38.07
C GLU A 391 -4.95 2.28 36.97
N ASP A 392 -4.99 1.89 35.69
CA ASP A 392 -4.50 2.72 34.59
C ASP A 392 -5.67 3.59 34.06
N ARG A 393 -6.21 4.43 34.96
CA ARG A 393 -7.55 5.07 34.87
C ARG A 393 -7.79 5.99 33.66
N ASP A 394 -6.80 6.24 32.81
CA ASP A 394 -6.93 7.20 31.71
C ASP A 394 -6.49 6.70 30.32
N LYS A 395 -6.04 5.45 30.16
CA LYS A 395 -5.35 5.02 28.92
C LYS A 395 -5.87 3.77 28.21
N THR A 396 -6.84 3.06 28.76
CA THR A 396 -7.27 1.77 28.22
C THR A 396 -8.45 1.91 27.26
N ARG A 397 -8.16 1.82 25.96
CA ARG A 397 -9.18 1.74 24.90
C ARG A 397 -9.33 0.28 24.48
N ASP A 398 -10.47 -0.34 24.78
CA ASP A 398 -10.70 -1.76 24.55
C ASP A 398 -11.15 -2.04 23.13
N ILE A 399 -12.12 -1.26 22.64
CA ILE A 399 -12.60 -1.26 21.26
C ILE A 399 -12.42 0.15 20.72
N CYS A 400 -11.95 0.29 19.48
CA CYS A 400 -11.75 1.59 18.85
C CYS A 400 -12.25 1.57 17.40
N PHE A 401 -13.09 2.55 17.08
CA PHE A 401 -13.44 2.90 15.71
C PHE A 401 -12.99 4.33 15.41
N TYR A 402 -12.49 4.58 14.20
CA TYR A 402 -11.98 5.88 13.77
C TYR A 402 -12.65 6.32 12.48
N TRP A 403 -12.83 7.62 12.30
CA TRP A 403 -13.27 8.21 11.02
C TRP A 403 -12.67 9.59 10.83
N ASN A 404 -12.60 10.04 9.58
CA ASN A 404 -12.03 11.34 9.23
C ASN A 404 -12.81 12.49 9.91
N ASP A 405 -12.09 13.44 10.51
CA ASP A 405 -12.69 14.66 11.10
C ASP A 405 -13.06 15.65 9.99
N HIS A 406 -14.22 15.41 9.36
CA HIS A 406 -14.76 16.21 8.26
C HIS A 406 -16.12 16.82 8.62
N ALA A 407 -16.43 18.01 8.09
CA ALA A 407 -17.65 18.76 8.40
C ALA A 407 -18.94 18.02 8.00
N ASP A 408 -18.85 17.14 7.00
CA ASP A 408 -19.99 16.35 6.52
C ASP A 408 -20.50 15.35 7.56
N TRP A 409 -19.65 14.90 8.49
CA TRP A 409 -20.02 13.92 9.49
C TRP A 409 -20.76 14.55 10.67
N GLN A 410 -21.96 14.06 10.95
CA GLN A 410 -22.67 14.30 12.20
C GLN A 410 -22.87 12.99 12.95
N VAL A 411 -22.50 12.99 14.24
CA VAL A 411 -22.63 11.83 15.14
C VAL A 411 -23.57 12.19 16.28
N ARG A 412 -24.54 11.32 16.55
CA ARG A 412 -25.51 11.48 17.64
C ARG A 412 -25.65 10.19 18.43
N VAL A 413 -25.90 10.31 19.73
CA VAL A 413 -26.23 9.20 20.63
C VAL A 413 -27.69 9.35 21.01
N ASN A 414 -28.53 8.38 20.69
CA ASN A 414 -29.99 8.45 20.87
C ASN A 414 -30.58 9.79 20.36
N ASN A 415 -30.20 10.21 19.16
CA ASN A 415 -30.57 11.49 18.52
C ASN A 415 -30.09 12.78 19.23
N GLN A 416 -29.25 12.68 20.26
CA GLN A 416 -28.70 13.82 20.99
C GLN A 416 -27.20 13.99 20.70
N GLN A 417 -26.69 15.23 20.81
CA GLN A 417 -25.26 15.47 20.83
C GLN A 417 -24.71 15.05 22.19
N SER A 418 -23.92 13.97 22.20
CA SER A 418 -23.21 13.48 23.38
C SER A 418 -21.80 13.08 22.99
N ASN A 419 -20.86 13.17 23.94
CA ASN A 419 -19.51 12.66 23.82
C ASN A 419 -19.30 11.34 24.58
N THR A 420 -20.33 10.83 25.25
CA THR A 420 -20.32 9.55 25.97
C THR A 420 -21.59 8.76 25.69
N PHE A 421 -21.52 7.43 25.83
CA PHE A 421 -22.66 6.54 25.67
C PHE A 421 -22.53 5.29 26.53
N GLU A 422 -23.67 4.76 26.96
CA GLU A 422 -23.79 3.47 27.62
C GLU A 422 -24.08 2.34 26.61
N LEU A 423 -23.83 1.10 27.00
CA LEU A 423 -24.23 -0.06 26.19
C LEU A 423 -25.76 -0.05 25.99
N GLY A 424 -26.21 -0.50 24.82
CA GLY A 424 -27.62 -0.47 24.38
C GLY A 424 -28.09 0.86 23.78
N GLN A 425 -27.33 1.96 23.94
CA GLN A 425 -27.65 3.21 23.26
C GLN A 425 -27.28 3.15 21.77
N THR A 426 -28.10 3.76 20.93
CA THR A 426 -27.87 3.81 19.48
C THR A 426 -27.00 5.00 19.13
N ILE A 427 -25.91 4.73 18.42
CA ILE A 427 -25.00 5.75 17.90
C ILE A 427 -25.25 5.86 16.41
N GLN A 428 -25.54 7.06 15.92
CA GLN A 428 -25.89 7.32 14.52
C GLN A 428 -24.84 8.22 13.88
N TRP A 429 -24.30 7.78 12.75
CA TRP A 429 -23.51 8.59 11.84
C TRP A 429 -24.39 8.98 10.66
N SER A 430 -24.42 10.27 10.37
CA SER A 430 -25.07 10.81 9.18
C SER A 430 -24.04 11.66 8.42
N CYS A 431 -24.07 11.55 7.09
CA CYS A 431 -23.23 12.32 6.20
C CYS A 431 -24.15 12.95 5.14
N GLN A 432 -24.02 14.26 4.91
CA GLN A 432 -24.99 15.03 4.11
C GLN A 432 -25.25 14.48 2.69
N SER A 433 -24.32 13.71 2.14
CA SER A 433 -24.35 13.21 0.77
C SER A 433 -24.35 11.67 0.65
N ARG A 434 -24.47 10.93 1.76
CA ARG A 434 -24.06 9.50 1.81
C ARG A 434 -24.88 8.67 2.81
N PRO A 435 -24.82 7.31 2.72
CA PRO A 435 -25.59 6.45 3.61
C PRO A 435 -25.28 6.73 5.08
N ALA A 436 -26.33 6.99 5.84
CA ALA A 436 -26.27 7.00 7.29
C ALA A 436 -26.14 5.56 7.81
N PHE A 437 -25.51 5.38 8.96
CA PHE A 437 -25.45 4.09 9.62
C PHE A 437 -25.53 4.23 11.12
N THR A 438 -25.95 3.17 11.79
CA THR A 438 -26.09 3.11 13.24
C THR A 438 -25.30 1.97 13.82
N MET A 439 -24.79 2.15 15.03
CA MET A 439 -24.11 1.11 15.79
C MET A 439 -24.67 1.03 17.21
N VAL A 440 -24.86 -0.20 17.69
CA VAL A 440 -25.25 -0.51 19.07
C VAL A 440 -24.25 -1.50 19.65
N PHE A 441 -23.84 -1.29 20.90
CA PHE A 441 -22.97 -2.20 21.64
C PHE A 441 -23.70 -2.85 22.80
N GLU A 442 -23.52 -4.15 22.99
CA GLU A 442 -24.18 -4.94 24.02
C GLU A 442 -23.17 -5.88 24.69
N LEU A 443 -23.37 -6.15 25.99
CA LEU A 443 -22.65 -7.21 26.69
C LEU A 443 -23.40 -8.52 26.45
N LEU A 444 -22.81 -9.39 25.63
CA LEU A 444 -23.41 -10.68 25.28
C LEU A 444 -23.11 -11.75 26.34
N GLU A 445 -21.85 -11.82 26.77
CA GLU A 445 -21.39 -12.79 27.77
C GLU A 445 -20.44 -12.16 28.79
N GLY A 446 -20.44 -12.71 30.00
CA GLY A 446 -19.60 -12.27 31.11
C GLY A 446 -20.25 -11.21 32.00
N LYS A 447 -19.46 -10.60 32.88
CA LYS A 447 -19.91 -9.53 33.79
C LYS A 447 -18.89 -8.39 33.77
N GLY A 448 -19.37 -7.18 33.46
CA GLY A 448 -18.55 -5.99 33.47
C GLY A 448 -19.38 -4.73 33.24
N GLN A 449 -18.78 -3.59 33.54
CA GLN A 449 -19.33 -2.28 33.24
C GLN A 449 -18.40 -1.60 32.25
N PHE A 450 -18.98 -1.06 31.18
CA PHE A 450 -18.27 -0.44 30.08
C PHE A 450 -18.85 0.95 29.82
N LEU A 451 -18.03 1.85 29.31
CA LEU A 451 -18.45 3.19 28.90
C LEU A 451 -17.84 3.54 27.56
N GLY A 452 -18.69 4.03 26.66
CA GLY A 452 -18.32 4.52 25.36
C GLY A 452 -18.03 6.02 25.37
N HIS A 453 -17.09 6.45 24.52
CA HIS A 453 -16.64 7.83 24.37
C HIS A 453 -16.50 8.18 22.89
N LEU A 454 -16.78 9.43 22.56
CA LEU A 454 -16.51 10.07 21.27
C LEU A 454 -15.52 11.21 21.49
N ALA A 455 -14.39 11.20 20.79
CA ALA A 455 -13.34 12.20 20.96
C ALA A 455 -12.61 12.49 19.63
N LYS A 456 -11.70 13.46 19.64
CA LYS A 456 -10.68 13.59 18.59
C LYS A 456 -9.53 12.63 18.88
N GLY A 457 -9.01 11.97 17.85
CA GLY A 457 -7.91 11.05 18.02
C GLY A 457 -7.55 10.32 16.73
N ASN A 458 -6.26 10.31 16.43
CA ASN A 458 -5.69 9.68 15.25
C ASN A 458 -5.69 8.15 15.36
N ARG A 459 -5.97 7.48 14.23
CA ARG A 459 -5.88 6.02 14.14
C ARG A 459 -4.43 5.53 14.16
N PRO A 460 -4.16 4.33 14.71
CA PRO A 460 -2.80 3.78 14.80
C PRO A 460 -1.98 3.78 13.50
N SER A 461 -2.61 3.56 12.33
CA SER A 461 -1.92 3.50 11.03
C SER A 461 -1.61 4.86 10.41
N GLN A 462 -1.88 5.99 11.08
CA GLN A 462 -1.45 7.30 10.61
C GLN A 462 0.03 7.54 10.94
N PHE A 463 0.79 8.07 9.97
CA PHE A 463 2.15 8.51 10.24
C PHE A 463 2.16 9.56 11.35
N LYS A 464 3.03 9.35 12.35
CA LYS A 464 3.32 10.38 13.33
C LYS A 464 4.09 11.48 12.61
N LEU A 465 3.51 12.67 12.48
CA LEU A 465 4.25 13.84 12.04
C LEU A 465 5.23 14.21 13.15
N ILE A 466 6.51 13.88 12.94
CA ILE A 466 7.64 14.33 13.76
C ILE A 466 8.03 15.74 13.28
N SER A 467 7.23 16.73 13.64
CA SER A 467 7.61 18.14 13.50
C SER A 467 7.03 18.89 14.70
N GLU A 468 7.84 19.73 15.33
CA GLU A 468 7.52 20.43 16.59
C GLU A 468 6.16 21.15 16.57
N GLU A 469 5.72 21.68 15.41
CA GLU A 469 4.44 22.40 15.26
C GLU A 469 3.19 21.53 15.04
N LYS A 470 3.33 20.27 14.59
CA LYS A 470 2.19 19.43 14.12
C LYS A 470 1.94 18.17 14.95
N HIS A 471 2.68 17.98 16.04
CA HIS A 471 2.51 16.83 16.94
C HIS A 471 1.10 16.75 17.58
N CYS A 472 0.35 17.85 17.63
CA CYS A 472 -0.96 17.93 18.26
C CYS A 472 -2.15 17.88 17.28
N GLN A 473 -1.92 17.73 15.96
CA GLN A 473 -3.03 17.74 15.00
C GLN A 473 -3.74 16.39 14.93
N ALA A 474 -5.05 16.39 15.19
CA ALA A 474 -5.93 15.25 14.98
C ALA A 474 -6.65 15.37 13.63
N TYR A 475 -6.48 14.36 12.78
CA TYR A 475 -7.12 14.24 11.47
C TYR A 475 -8.37 13.34 11.53
N ASP A 476 -8.49 12.56 12.60
CA ASP A 476 -9.61 11.67 12.85
C ASP A 476 -10.35 12.01 14.14
N ARG A 477 -11.59 11.54 14.18
CA ARG A 477 -12.35 11.28 15.39
C ARG A 477 -12.29 9.81 15.74
N ILE A 478 -12.49 9.53 17.02
CA ILE A 478 -12.49 8.19 17.58
C ILE A 478 -13.78 7.96 18.39
N LEU A 479 -14.37 6.80 18.20
CA LEU A 479 -15.26 6.14 19.13
C LEU A 479 -14.45 5.08 19.84
N PHE A 480 -14.43 5.10 21.16
CA PHE A 480 -13.80 4.02 21.91
C PHE A 480 -14.65 3.59 23.11
N ILE A 481 -14.58 2.30 23.40
CA ILE A 481 -15.16 1.71 24.61
C ILE A 481 -14.03 1.40 25.56
N ARG A 482 -14.23 1.74 26.83
CA ARG A 482 -13.35 1.34 27.93
C ARG A 482 -14.10 0.48 28.94
N THR A 483 -13.42 -0.52 29.48
CA THR A 483 -13.83 -1.27 30.64
C THR A 483 -13.68 -0.40 31.88
N ILE A 484 -14.76 -0.20 32.63
CA ILE A 484 -14.74 0.40 33.98
C ILE A 484 -14.35 -0.67 35.01
N ARG A 485 -14.97 -1.85 34.90
CA ARG A 485 -14.68 -3.04 35.72
C ARG A 485 -15.11 -4.30 34.98
N ARG A 486 -14.34 -5.39 35.06
CA ARG A 486 -14.71 -6.69 34.47
C ARG A 486 -14.16 -7.84 35.31
N THR A 487 -15.00 -8.80 35.65
CA THR A 487 -14.65 -9.87 36.61
C THR A 487 -14.07 -11.14 35.96
N GLY A 488 -13.99 -11.23 34.63
CA GLY A 488 -13.49 -12.40 33.92
C GLY A 488 -13.61 -12.26 32.41
N PRO A 489 -13.54 -13.37 31.64
CA PRO A 489 -13.79 -13.35 30.21
C PRO A 489 -15.15 -12.73 29.88
N SER A 490 -15.20 -11.96 28.79
CA SER A 490 -16.45 -11.34 28.32
C SER A 490 -16.48 -11.22 26.82
N ILE A 491 -17.69 -11.16 26.27
CA ILE A 491 -17.92 -10.88 24.85
C ILE A 491 -18.77 -9.63 24.74
N LEU A 492 -18.21 -8.59 24.09
CA LEU A 492 -18.98 -7.44 23.65
C LEU A 492 -19.42 -7.67 22.21
N ARG A 493 -20.72 -7.49 21.97
CA ARG A 493 -21.32 -7.51 20.64
C ARG A 493 -21.45 -6.08 20.15
N ALA A 494 -21.07 -5.82 18.91
CA ALA A 494 -21.41 -4.59 18.21
C ALA A 494 -22.21 -4.91 16.95
N VAL A 495 -23.34 -4.25 16.76
CA VAL A 495 -24.16 -4.42 15.55
C VAL A 495 -24.15 -3.12 14.78
N LEU A 496 -23.63 -3.17 13.56
CA LEU A 496 -23.62 -2.08 12.58
C LEU A 496 -24.77 -2.30 11.60
N HIS A 497 -25.61 -1.28 11.43
CA HIS A 497 -26.70 -1.26 10.46
C HIS A 497 -26.48 -0.12 9.48
N PHE A 498 -26.47 -0.44 8.18
CA PHE A 498 -26.45 0.53 7.11
C PHE A 498 -27.89 0.93 6.78
N SER A 499 -28.15 2.22 6.57
CA SER A 499 -29.46 2.67 6.09
C SER A 499 -29.72 2.09 4.70
N GLN A 500 -30.97 1.74 4.43
CA GLN A 500 -31.40 1.43 3.06
C GLN A 500 -31.31 2.72 2.24
N SER A 501 -30.54 2.68 1.15
CA SER A 501 -30.47 3.75 0.15
C SER A 501 -31.77 3.82 -0.65
#